data_AF-A0A7Y8LYY8-F1
#
_entry.id   AF-A0A7Y8LYY8-F1
#
_cell.length_a   1.000
_cell.length_b   1.000
_cell.length_c   1.000
_cell.angle_alpha   90.00
_cell.angle_beta   90.00
_cell.angle_gamma   90.00
#
_symmetry.space_group_name_H-M   'P 1'
#
loop_
_entity.id
_entity.type
_entity.pdbx_description
1 polymer ?
#
loop_
_entity_poly.entity_id
_entity_poly.type
_entity_poly.pdbx_seq_one_letter_code
_entity_poly.pdbx_strand_id
1 'polypeptide(L)'
;MKFIGLLLTNVFRNRRRTLLTVTSIAVSLFLIATLLTVLSEFENPPQTPESALRLLCRHRVSLANILPSSYREKIARIEGVEAVIGSMWFGGVYKDPKNFFAQFAVNPDQLFAVYADIRLPEDQKEAFIQD
;
A
#
# COMPACT_ATOMS: atom_id res chain seq x y z
N MET A 1 -36.51 -2.58 29.25
CA MET A 1 -36.08 -1.22 29.67
C MET A 1 -37.31 -0.31 29.74
N LYS A 2 -37.82 0.01 30.94
CA LYS A 2 -39.14 0.68 31.13
C LYS A 2 -39.26 2.11 30.57
N PHE A 3 -38.15 2.78 30.25
CA PHE A 3 -38.13 4.21 29.88
C PHE A 3 -37.74 4.54 28.43
N ILE A 4 -37.43 3.53 27.60
CA ILE A 4 -37.01 3.75 26.19
C ILE A 4 -38.10 4.47 25.38
N GLY A 5 -39.36 4.09 25.55
CA GLY A 5 -40.46 4.71 24.80
C GLY A 5 -40.65 6.20 25.10
N LEU A 6 -40.40 6.62 26.35
CA LEU A 6 -40.49 8.03 26.77
C LEU A 6 -39.32 8.87 26.22
N LEU A 7 -38.13 8.26 26.15
CA LEU A 7 -36.94 8.89 25.55
C LEU A 7 -37.13 9.11 24.04
N LEU A 8 -37.54 8.07 23.30
CA LEU A 8 -37.75 8.17 21.86
C LEU A 8 -38.83 9.22 21.52
N THR A 9 -39.95 9.22 22.24
CA THR A 9 -41.01 10.21 22.03
C THR A 9 -40.52 11.64 22.25
N ASN A 10 -39.66 11.88 23.26
CA ASN A 10 -39.07 13.20 23.50
C ASN A 10 -38.06 13.61 22.43
N VAL A 11 -37.23 12.67 21.96
CA VAL A 11 -36.22 12.89 20.92
C VAL A 11 -36.88 13.22 19.58
N PHE A 12 -37.95 12.54 19.20
CA PHE A 12 -38.67 12.81 17.94
C PHE A 12 -39.64 13.99 18.02
N ARG A 13 -39.90 14.55 19.20
CA ARG A 13 -40.77 15.73 19.38
C ARG A 13 -40.25 16.95 18.64
N ASN A 14 -38.93 17.12 18.55
CA ASN A 14 -38.33 18.24 17.84
C ASN A 14 -37.35 17.75 16.77
N ARG A 15 -37.91 17.25 15.66
CA ARG A 15 -37.19 16.57 14.57
C ARG A 15 -36.01 17.38 14.03
N ARG A 16 -36.13 18.71 13.91
CA ARG A 16 -35.04 19.58 13.41
C ARG A 16 -33.84 19.58 14.34
N ARG A 17 -34.08 19.77 15.65
CA ARG A 17 -33.01 19.79 16.65
C ARG A 17 -32.28 18.45 16.67
N THR A 18 -33.04 17.36 16.77
CA THR A 18 -32.49 16.01 16.81
C THR A 18 -31.70 15.66 15.56
N LEU A 19 -32.22 15.99 14.37
CA LEU A 19 -31.49 15.77 13.12
C LEU A 19 -30.16 16.51 13.12
N LEU A 20 -30.15 17.81 13.44
CA LEU A 20 -28.92 18.60 13.47
C LEU A 20 -27.89 18.05 14.47
N THR A 21 -28.34 17.57 15.64
CA THR A 21 -27.41 17.03 16.66
C THR A 21 -26.85 15.68 16.21
N VAL A 22 -27.70 14.78 15.72
CA VAL A 22 -27.27 13.45 15.25
C VAL A 22 -26.35 13.58 14.05
N THR A 23 -26.69 14.41 13.07
CA THR A 23 -25.85 14.63 11.88
C THR A 23 -24.52 15.26 12.27
N SER A 24 -24.49 16.22 13.19
CA SER A 24 -23.21 16.80 13.66
C SER A 24 -22.30 15.74 14.26
N ILE A 25 -22.83 14.89 15.15
CA ILE A 25 -22.05 13.81 15.77
C ILE A 25 -21.62 12.79 14.71
N ALA A 26 -22.51 12.41 13.80
CA ALA A 26 -22.22 11.48 12.73
C ALA A 26 -21.10 11.99 11.80
N VAL A 27 -21.12 13.26 11.43
CA VAL A 27 -20.08 13.89 10.60
C VAL A 27 -18.74 13.90 11.35
N SER A 28 -18.71 14.27 12.63
CA SER A 28 -17.48 14.24 13.43
C SER A 28 -16.89 12.83 13.52
N LEU A 29 -17.71 11.81 13.79
CA LEU A 29 -17.27 10.42 13.83
C LEU A 29 -16.81 9.92 12.46
N PHE A 30 -17.52 10.28 11.40
CA PHE A 30 -17.15 9.93 10.02
C PHE A 30 -15.77 10.48 9.65
N LEU A 31 -15.52 11.77 9.95
CA LEU A 31 -14.23 12.40 9.67
C LEU A 31 -13.09 11.71 10.44
N ILE A 32 -13.29 11.42 11.73
CA ILE A 32 -12.29 10.74 12.55
C ILE A 32 -12.04 9.33 12.04
N ALA A 33 -13.09 8.53 11.83
CA ALA A 33 -12.96 7.16 11.34
C ALA A 33 -12.29 7.09 9.97
N THR A 34 -12.65 8.02 9.06
CA THR A 34 -12.02 8.10 7.73
C THR A 34 -10.54 8.45 7.85
N LEU A 35 -10.18 9.45 8.66
CA LEU A 35 -8.80 9.83 8.86
C LEU A 35 -7.96 8.69 9.45
N LEU A 36 -8.49 8.01 10.48
CA LEU A 36 -7.82 6.87 11.10
C LEU A 36 -7.63 5.72 10.11
N THR A 37 -8.64 5.46 9.27
CA THR A 37 -8.55 4.41 8.24
C THR A 37 -7.47 4.78 7.22
N VAL A 38 -7.48 6.01 6.68
CA VAL A 38 -6.47 6.46 5.72
C VAL A 38 -5.06 6.39 6.29
N LEU A 39 -4.88 6.81 7.55
CA LEU A 39 -3.59 6.74 8.21
C LEU A 39 -3.13 5.29 8.43
N SER A 40 -4.05 4.43 8.89
CA SER A 40 -3.78 3.00 9.10
C SER A 40 -3.37 2.30 7.79
N GLU A 41 -4.04 2.61 6.67
CA GLU A 41 -3.74 2.03 5.37
C GLU A 41 -2.40 2.53 4.80
N PHE A 42 -1.98 3.76 5.13
CA PHE A 42 -0.64 4.24 4.80
C PHE A 42 0.47 3.56 5.61
N GLU A 43 0.20 3.21 6.86
CA GLU A 43 1.16 2.51 7.72
C GLU A 43 1.19 1.00 7.47
N ASN A 44 0.06 0.39 7.15
CA ASN A 44 -0.11 -1.05 6.97
C ASN A 44 -0.93 -1.32 5.70
N PRO A 45 -0.36 -1.11 4.51
CA PRO A 45 -1.06 -1.39 3.26
C PRO A 45 -1.47 -2.89 3.21
N PRO A 46 -2.59 -3.23 2.56
CA PRO A 46 -3.07 -4.61 2.51
C PRO A 46 -2.02 -5.49 1.83
N GLN A 47 -1.38 -6.33 2.62
CA GLN A 47 -0.37 -7.26 2.13
C GLN A 47 -1.09 -8.53 1.66
N THR A 48 -0.84 -8.95 0.42
CA THR A 48 -1.05 -10.36 0.06
C THR A 48 -0.16 -11.21 0.98
N PRO A 49 -0.52 -12.47 1.32
CA PRO A 49 0.31 -13.31 2.18
C PRO A 49 1.77 -13.39 1.72
N GLU A 50 1.99 -13.34 0.40
CA GLU A 50 3.33 -13.34 -0.21
C GLU A 50 4.01 -11.96 -0.18
N SER A 51 3.26 -10.86 -0.30
CA SER A 51 3.79 -9.49 -0.10
C SER A 51 4.16 -9.22 1.36
N ALA A 52 3.51 -9.90 2.31
CA ALA A 52 3.77 -9.73 3.74
C ALA A 52 5.19 -10.15 4.17
N LEU A 53 5.81 -11.07 3.42
CA LEU A 53 7.16 -11.55 3.66
C LEU A 53 8.23 -10.72 2.92
N ARG A 54 7.83 -9.67 2.19
CA ARG A 54 8.74 -8.87 1.36
C ARG A 54 9.22 -7.63 2.12
N LEU A 55 10.54 -7.48 2.20
CA LEU A 55 11.17 -6.30 2.80
C LEU A 55 11.82 -5.43 1.72
N LEU A 56 11.56 -4.12 1.78
CA LEU A 56 12.18 -3.13 0.90
C LEU A 56 13.34 -2.42 1.62
N CYS A 57 14.56 -2.64 1.13
CA CYS A 57 15.73 -1.90 1.56
C CYS A 57 15.99 -0.72 0.62
N ARG A 58 16.02 0.50 1.15
CA ARG A 58 16.35 1.72 0.38
C ARG A 58 17.36 2.57 1.12
N HIS A 59 18.04 3.45 0.38
CA HIS A 59 18.90 4.44 1.01
C HIS A 59 18.07 5.41 1.87
N ARG A 60 18.53 5.68 3.10
CA ARG A 60 17.80 6.51 4.09
C ARG A 60 17.45 7.91 3.58
N VAL A 61 18.35 8.51 2.80
CA VAL A 61 18.22 9.90 2.31
C VAL A 61 17.25 10.03 1.13
N SER A 62 17.30 9.14 0.14
CA SER A 62 16.48 9.24 -1.07
C SER A 62 16.46 7.91 -1.81
N LEU A 63 15.34 7.64 -2.49
CA LEU A 63 15.20 6.52 -3.44
C LEU A 63 16.17 6.62 -4.62
N ALA A 64 16.55 7.85 -5.00
CA ALA A 64 17.48 8.09 -6.12
C ALA A 64 18.95 7.77 -5.78
N ASN A 65 19.27 7.55 -4.50
CA ASN A 65 20.62 7.17 -4.11
C ASN A 65 20.79 5.65 -4.23
N ILE A 66 21.72 5.24 -5.10
CA ILE A 66 21.98 3.83 -5.41
C ILE A 66 22.66 3.15 -4.21
N LEU A 67 22.21 1.93 -3.90
CA LEU A 67 22.85 1.08 -2.89
C LEU A 67 24.04 0.32 -3.50
N PRO A 68 25.13 0.09 -2.73
CA PRO A 68 26.24 -0.73 -3.20
C PRO A 68 25.79 -2.15 -3.57
N SER A 69 26.23 -2.68 -4.71
CA SER A 69 25.88 -4.04 -5.17
C SER A 69 26.27 -5.14 -4.18
N SER A 70 27.34 -4.93 -3.41
CA SER A 70 27.79 -5.85 -2.35
C SER A 70 26.75 -6.11 -1.26
N TYR A 71 25.75 -5.22 -1.08
CA TYR A 71 24.69 -5.42 -0.10
C TYR A 71 23.77 -6.58 -0.50
N ARG A 72 23.59 -6.83 -1.80
CA ARG A 72 22.76 -7.94 -2.29
C ARG A 72 23.25 -9.28 -1.75
N GLU A 73 24.55 -9.54 -1.88
CA GLU A 73 25.17 -10.78 -1.39
C GLU A 73 25.17 -10.88 0.13
N LYS A 74 25.34 -9.75 0.83
CA LYS A 74 25.26 -9.73 2.30
C LYS A 74 23.86 -10.08 2.79
N ILE A 75 22.83 -9.53 2.17
CA ILE A 75 21.42 -9.79 2.52
C ILE A 75 21.05 -11.24 2.19
N ALA A 76 21.47 -11.75 1.03
CA ALA A 76 21.18 -13.12 0.61
C ALA A 76 21.79 -14.20 1.52
N ARG A 77 22.78 -13.85 2.35
CA ARG A 77 23.39 -14.77 3.34
C ARG A 77 22.69 -14.77 4.70
N ILE A 78 21.72 -13.89 4.92
CA ILE A 78 20.96 -13.84 6.17
C ILE A 78 20.03 -15.05 6.22
N GLU A 79 20.01 -15.76 7.33
CA GLU A 79 19.13 -16.91 7.54
C GLU A 79 17.65 -16.49 7.39
N GLY A 80 16.89 -17.27 6.61
CA GLY A 80 15.49 -16.99 6.30
C GLY A 80 15.23 -16.11 5.09
N VAL A 81 16.27 -15.57 4.43
CA VAL A 81 16.13 -14.85 3.15
C VAL A 81 16.08 -15.86 2.00
N GLU A 82 14.97 -15.91 1.28
CA GLU A 82 14.78 -16.81 0.14
C GLU A 82 15.35 -16.23 -1.17
N ALA A 83 15.11 -14.95 -1.45
CA ALA A 83 15.57 -14.29 -2.66
C ALA A 83 15.82 -12.79 -2.43
N VAL A 84 16.75 -12.21 -3.20
CA VAL A 84 17.06 -10.78 -3.16
C VAL A 84 17.15 -10.24 -4.58
N ILE A 85 16.40 -9.18 -4.88
CA ILE A 85 16.42 -8.47 -6.15
C ILE A 85 16.91 -7.03 -5.98
N GLY A 86 17.71 -6.55 -6.94
CA GLY A 86 18.00 -5.13 -7.09
C GLY A 86 16.92 -4.42 -7.90
N SER A 87 16.45 -3.28 -7.40
CA SER A 87 15.53 -2.39 -8.11
C SER A 87 16.04 -0.96 -8.06
N MET A 88 16.13 -0.31 -9.22
CA MET A 88 16.68 1.05 -9.35
C MET A 88 15.73 1.95 -10.12
N TRP A 89 15.30 3.04 -9.49
CA TRP A 89 14.55 4.08 -10.18
C TRP A 89 15.49 4.90 -11.07
N PHE A 90 15.17 5.01 -12.35
CA PHE A 90 16.00 5.74 -13.32
C PHE A 90 15.31 6.96 -13.95
N GLY A 91 14.10 7.29 -13.50
CA GLY A 91 13.38 8.49 -13.97
C GLY A 91 13.02 8.46 -15.46
N GLY A 92 12.78 7.28 -16.02
CA GLY A 92 12.43 7.12 -17.43
C GLY A 92 11.18 7.89 -17.86
N VAL A 93 11.06 8.16 -19.16
CA VAL A 93 9.88 8.78 -19.77
C VAL A 93 9.27 7.79 -20.74
N TYR A 94 8.02 7.38 -20.49
CA TYR A 94 7.30 6.48 -21.37
C TYR A 94 6.51 7.27 -22.43
N LYS A 95 7.04 7.33 -23.65
CA LYS A 95 6.50 8.05 -24.82
C LYS A 95 6.42 9.57 -24.65
N ASP A 96 5.61 10.05 -23.71
CA ASP A 96 5.39 11.47 -23.39
C ASP A 96 5.58 11.70 -21.88
N PRO A 97 6.25 12.78 -21.45
CA PRO A 97 6.41 13.14 -20.03
C PRO A 97 5.10 13.18 -19.22
N LYS A 98 3.95 13.40 -19.86
CA LYS A 98 2.63 13.37 -19.20
C LYS A 98 2.22 11.98 -18.72
N ASN A 99 2.80 10.91 -19.28
CA ASN A 99 2.53 9.52 -18.89
C ASN A 99 3.48 9.07 -17.78
N PHE A 100 3.68 9.91 -16.77
CA PHE A 100 4.60 9.59 -15.69
C PHE A 100 4.06 8.43 -14.84
N PHE A 101 4.86 7.38 -14.75
CA PHE A 101 4.73 6.34 -13.74
C PHE A 101 6.13 5.93 -13.28
N ALA A 102 6.20 5.31 -12.10
CA ALA A 102 7.47 4.89 -11.52
C ALA A 102 8.09 3.75 -12.35
N GLN A 103 9.18 4.06 -13.06
CA GLN A 103 9.92 3.12 -13.90
C GLN A 103 11.19 2.68 -13.18
N PHE A 104 11.32 1.37 -12.99
CA PHE A 104 12.44 0.75 -12.28
C PHE A 104 13.17 -0.23 -13.21
N ALA A 105 14.49 -0.22 -13.14
CA ALA A 105 15.32 -1.27 -13.69
C ALA A 105 15.42 -2.40 -12.66
N VAL A 106 15.19 -3.64 -13.09
CA VAL A 106 15.16 -4.84 -12.26
C VAL A 106 15.86 -5.99 -12.98
N ASN A 107 16.32 -6.99 -12.22
CA ASN A 107 16.85 -8.22 -12.79
C ASN A 107 15.68 -9.16 -13.16
N PRO A 108 15.48 -9.50 -14.44
CA PRO A 108 14.28 -10.25 -14.88
C PRO A 108 14.16 -11.65 -14.29
N ASP A 109 15.30 -12.33 -14.13
CA ASP A 109 15.42 -13.67 -13.56
C ASP A 109 14.96 -13.76 -12.09
N GLN A 110 15.20 -12.69 -11.33
CA GLN A 110 14.92 -12.64 -9.88
C GLN A 110 13.57 -12.01 -9.54
N LEU A 111 12.93 -11.32 -10.50
CA LEU A 111 11.71 -10.55 -10.24
C LEU A 111 10.58 -11.45 -9.76
N PHE A 112 10.33 -12.54 -10.47
CA PHE A 112 9.22 -13.45 -10.18
C PHE A 112 9.49 -14.34 -8.96
N ALA A 113 10.74 -14.49 -8.53
CA ALA A 113 11.07 -15.17 -7.28
C ALA A 113 10.72 -14.30 -6.05
N VAL A 114 10.93 -12.97 -6.14
CA VAL A 114 10.63 -12.03 -5.04
C VAL A 114 9.18 -11.54 -5.07
N TYR A 115 8.60 -11.40 -6.26
CA TYR A 115 7.23 -10.97 -6.50
C TYR A 115 6.37 -12.14 -7.02
N ALA A 116 6.29 -13.21 -6.22
CA ALA A 116 5.52 -14.41 -6.54
C ALA A 116 4.02 -14.15 -6.73
N ASP A 117 3.52 -13.04 -6.19
CA ASP A 117 2.10 -12.64 -6.25
C ASP A 117 1.71 -11.98 -7.58
N ILE A 118 2.66 -11.72 -8.48
CA ILE A 118 2.38 -11.19 -9.81
C ILE A 118 1.67 -12.24 -10.65
N ARG A 119 0.43 -11.93 -11.05
CA ARG A 119 -0.33 -12.74 -12.00
C ARG A 119 -0.10 -12.20 -13.41
N LEU A 120 0.69 -12.92 -14.19
CA LEU A 120 0.99 -12.62 -15.58
C LEU A 120 0.80 -13.87 -16.44
N PRO A 121 0.27 -13.77 -17.67
CA PRO A 121 0.32 -14.87 -18.63
C PRO A 121 1.77 -15.34 -18.87
N GLU A 122 1.99 -16.66 -18.98
CA GLU A 122 3.36 -17.21 -19.08
C GLU A 122 4.10 -16.74 -20.36
N ASP A 123 3.38 -16.52 -21.46
CA ASP A 123 3.95 -15.96 -22.69
C ASP A 123 4.54 -14.56 -22.49
N GLN A 124 3.86 -13.73 -21.69
CA GLN A 124 4.34 -12.38 -21.36
C GLN A 124 5.49 -12.41 -20.36
N LYS A 125 5.48 -13.38 -19.44
CA LYS A 125 6.57 -13.59 -18.49
C LYS A 125 7.85 -14.02 -19.20
N GLU A 126 7.75 -14.98 -20.11
CA GLU A 126 8.89 -15.41 -20.93
C GLU A 126 9.41 -14.28 -21.81
N ALA A 127 8.53 -13.53 -22.46
CA ALA A 127 8.92 -12.38 -23.27
C ALA A 127 9.69 -11.33 -22.46
N PHE A 128 9.26 -11.04 -21.23
CA PHE A 128 9.95 -10.11 -20.34
C PHE A 128 11.33 -10.62 -19.87
N ILE A 129 11.48 -11.92 -19.67
CA ILE A 129 12.78 -12.50 -19.25
C ILE A 129 13.79 -12.49 -20.41
N GLN A 130 13.32 -12.48 -21.66
CA GLN A 130 14.15 -12.53 -22.87
C GLN A 130 14.49 -11.17 -23.48
N ASP A 131 13.86 -10.09 -23.03
CA ASP A 131 14.12 -8.69 -23.45
C ASP A 131 15.39 -8.12 -22.79
#